data_AF-A0A350C7J0-F1
#
_entry.id   AF-A0A350C7J0-F1
#
_cell.length_a   1.000
_cell.length_b   1.000
_cell.length_c   1.000
_cell.angle_alpha   90.00
_cell.angle_beta   90.00
_cell.angle_gamma   90.00
#
_symmetry.space_group_name_H-M   'P 1'
#
loop_
_entity.id
_entity.type
_entity.pdbx_description
1 polymer ?
#
loop_
_entity_poly.entity_id
_entity_poly.type
_entity_poly.pdbx_seq_one_letter_code
_entity_poly.pdbx_strand_id
1 'polypeptide(L)'
;GVTCVDSMVIYSTNWSYTSQEPISAIAAGDSIGIYSIAESNWPSEYLWSPDYNISDITDRSPLVWNDTTQYYDLIVTDSMGCKVEIGWLVNVLTTSTYDPDQIIDINVASNPNQGDFTLSVSEGIISNLQLYDISGKLISVTKSSSDMIAIEGLDSGTYFYIANVGDKLSVGKILVIK
;
A
#
# COMPACT_ATOMS: atom_id res chain seq x y z
N GLY A 1 26.95 -54.84 -51.34
CA GLY A 1 25.77 -54.85 -50.45
C GLY A 1 25.19 -53.45 -50.47
N VAL A 2 23.86 -53.33 -50.58
CA VAL A 2 23.21 -52.01 -50.56
C VAL A 2 22.90 -51.69 -49.10
N THR A 3 23.48 -50.62 -48.57
CA THR A 3 23.15 -50.09 -47.25
C THR A 3 22.07 -49.04 -47.41
N CYS A 4 20.87 -49.30 -46.86
CA CYS A 4 19.87 -48.27 -46.68
C CYS A 4 20.26 -47.40 -45.50
N VAL A 5 20.25 -46.08 -45.71
CA VAL A 5 20.41 -45.08 -44.66
C VAL A 5 19.10 -44.32 -44.56
N ASP A 6 18.57 -44.20 -43.36
CA ASP A 6 17.46 -43.32 -43.03
C ASP A 6 17.99 -42.07 -42.30
N SER A 7 17.22 -40.99 -42.27
CA SER A 7 17.59 -39.75 -41.58
C SER A 7 16.42 -39.23 -40.74
N MET A 8 16.71 -38.86 -39.50
CA MET A 8 15.77 -38.20 -38.59
C MET A 8 16.29 -36.79 -38.27
N VAL A 9 15.40 -35.80 -38.32
CA VAL A 9 15.68 -34.44 -37.84
C VAL A 9 15.14 -34.33 -36.41
N ILE A 10 15.98 -33.90 -35.48
CA ILE A 10 15.60 -33.63 -34.09
C ILE A 10 15.38 -32.13 -33.95
N TYR A 11 14.16 -31.74 -33.58
CA TYR A 11 13.85 -30.37 -33.18
C TYR A 11 14.01 -30.26 -31.66
N SER A 12 14.71 -29.23 -31.21
CA SER A 12 14.87 -28.92 -29.78
C SER A 12 14.21 -27.59 -29.47
N THR A 13 13.55 -27.50 -28.32
CA THR A 13 13.08 -26.22 -27.77
C THR A 13 14.24 -25.50 -27.08
N ASN A 14 14.39 -24.23 -27.41
CA ASN A 14 15.28 -23.30 -26.74
C ASN A 14 14.45 -22.20 -26.10
N TRP A 15 14.64 -22.01 -24.80
CA TRP A 15 14.00 -20.95 -24.03
C TRP A 15 14.94 -19.76 -23.89
N SER A 16 14.42 -18.57 -24.19
CA SER A 16 15.04 -17.30 -23.86
C SER A 16 14.30 -16.67 -22.69
N TYR A 17 15.05 -16.04 -21.79
CA TYR A 17 14.49 -15.36 -20.63
C TYR A 17 14.85 -13.88 -20.67
N THR A 18 13.91 -13.03 -20.32
CA THR A 18 14.22 -11.62 -20.05
C THR A 18 15.00 -11.49 -18.73
N SER A 19 15.79 -10.43 -18.57
CA SER A 19 16.56 -10.18 -17.35
C SER A 19 15.73 -9.53 -16.23
N GLN A 20 14.41 -9.54 -16.34
CA GLN A 20 13.52 -8.88 -15.39
C GLN A 20 13.01 -9.88 -14.36
N GLU A 21 12.99 -9.44 -13.11
CA GLU A 21 12.40 -10.20 -12.02
C GLU A 21 10.87 -10.13 -12.13
N PRO A 22 10.14 -11.26 -12.00
CA PRO A 22 8.68 -11.32 -12.08
C PRO A 22 8.05 -10.83 -10.75
N ILE A 23 8.35 -9.59 -10.37
CA ILE A 23 7.85 -8.94 -9.17
C ILE A 23 7.33 -7.56 -9.53
N SER A 24 6.15 -7.21 -9.04
CA SER A 24 5.51 -5.91 -9.27
C SER A 24 4.87 -5.38 -7.99
N ALA A 25 4.57 -4.08 -7.99
CA ALA A 25 3.86 -3.41 -6.89
C ALA A 25 2.77 -2.52 -7.46
N ILE A 26 1.58 -2.59 -6.88
CA ILE A 26 0.39 -1.80 -7.25
C ILE A 26 -0.20 -1.12 -6.02
N ALA A 27 -0.79 0.06 -6.19
CA ALA A 27 -1.62 0.62 -5.12
C ALA A 27 -2.96 -0.12 -5.05
N ALA A 28 -3.55 -0.20 -3.86
CA ALA A 28 -4.89 -0.77 -3.70
C ALA A 28 -5.91 0.00 -4.58
N GLY A 29 -6.63 -0.73 -5.43
CA GLY A 29 -7.60 -0.16 -6.38
C GLY A 29 -7.06 0.17 -7.77
N ASP A 30 -5.74 0.06 -7.99
CA ASP A 30 -5.12 0.21 -9.31
C ASP A 30 -5.05 -1.13 -10.08
N SER A 31 -4.54 -1.06 -11.32
CA SER A 31 -4.25 -2.22 -12.16
C SER A 31 -2.83 -2.17 -12.73
N ILE A 32 -2.21 -3.34 -12.95
CA ILE A 32 -0.90 -3.47 -13.61
C ILE A 32 -0.90 -4.61 -14.62
N GLY A 33 -0.02 -4.53 -15.62
CA GLY A 33 0.25 -5.66 -16.51
C GLY A 33 1.30 -6.59 -15.92
N ILE A 34 1.02 -7.90 -15.90
CA ILE A 34 2.02 -8.97 -15.72
C ILE A 34 2.26 -9.64 -17.08
N TYR A 35 3.37 -10.34 -17.29
CA TYR A 35 3.70 -10.92 -18.60
C TYR A 35 4.55 -12.19 -18.52
N SER A 36 4.71 -12.94 -19.61
CA SER A 36 5.72 -14.00 -19.63
C SER A 36 7.13 -13.44 -19.75
N ILE A 37 8.03 -13.82 -18.85
CA ILE A 37 9.48 -13.58 -19.01
C ILE A 37 10.19 -14.66 -19.86
N ALA A 38 9.53 -15.78 -20.15
CA ALA A 38 10.07 -16.84 -21.00
C ALA A 38 9.47 -16.79 -22.41
N GLU A 39 10.31 -17.06 -23.39
CA GLU A 39 9.94 -17.15 -24.80
C GLU A 39 10.62 -18.36 -25.44
N SER A 40 9.81 -19.23 -26.08
CA SER A 40 10.31 -20.36 -26.87
C SER A 40 10.62 -19.89 -28.29
N ASN A 41 11.53 -20.59 -28.96
CA ASN A 41 11.70 -20.45 -30.41
C ASN A 41 10.52 -21.03 -31.23
N TRP A 42 9.51 -21.57 -30.56
CA TRP A 42 8.27 -22.09 -31.13
C TRP A 42 7.05 -21.30 -30.61
N PRO A 43 5.92 -21.26 -31.36
CA PRO A 43 4.67 -20.67 -30.87
C PRO A 43 4.29 -21.26 -29.50
N SER A 44 3.83 -20.40 -28.59
CA SER A 44 3.55 -20.75 -27.20
C SER A 44 2.13 -20.36 -26.79
N GLU A 45 1.55 -21.16 -25.92
CA GLU A 45 0.29 -20.91 -25.20
C GLU A 45 0.60 -20.62 -23.73
N TYR A 46 -0.28 -19.83 -23.09
CA TYR A 46 -0.11 -19.34 -21.73
C TYR A 46 -1.29 -19.78 -20.86
N LEU A 47 -1.00 -20.08 -19.59
CA LEU A 47 -2.02 -20.36 -18.60
C LEU A 47 -1.59 -19.80 -17.25
N TRP A 48 -2.27 -18.75 -16.80
CA TRP A 48 -2.10 -18.12 -15.49
C TRP A 48 -3.03 -18.73 -14.44
N SER A 49 -2.58 -18.80 -13.19
CA SER A 49 -3.38 -19.21 -12.03
C SER A 49 -2.91 -18.45 -10.79
N PRO A 50 -3.81 -18.04 -9.87
CA PRO A 50 -5.25 -18.25 -9.90
C PRO A 50 -5.98 -17.35 -10.89
N ASP A 51 -7.16 -17.77 -11.34
CA ASP A 51 -8.13 -16.91 -12.05
C ASP A 51 -8.82 -15.98 -11.04
N TYR A 52 -8.04 -15.02 -10.53
CA TYR A 52 -8.46 -14.06 -9.52
C TYR A 52 -7.97 -12.68 -9.92
N ASN A 53 -8.88 -11.72 -10.07
CA ASN A 53 -8.56 -10.33 -10.42
C ASN A 53 -7.56 -10.19 -11.58
N ILE A 54 -7.76 -10.97 -12.64
CA ILE A 54 -6.92 -11.04 -13.84
C ILE A 54 -7.81 -10.96 -15.08
N SER A 55 -7.35 -10.27 -16.13
CA SER A 55 -8.16 -9.99 -17.32
C SER A 55 -8.43 -11.20 -18.19
N ASP A 56 -7.42 -12.02 -18.40
CA ASP A 56 -7.49 -13.24 -19.21
C ASP A 56 -6.32 -14.14 -18.83
N ILE A 57 -6.61 -15.33 -18.33
CA ILE A 57 -5.58 -16.29 -17.92
C ILE A 57 -4.82 -16.91 -19.10
N THR A 58 -5.24 -16.70 -20.34
CA THR A 58 -4.60 -17.22 -21.55
C THR A 58 -3.78 -16.19 -22.30
N ASP A 59 -3.82 -14.92 -21.88
CA ASP A 59 -3.02 -13.86 -22.46
C ASP A 59 -1.55 -13.98 -22.02
N ARG A 60 -0.63 -13.65 -22.93
CA ARG A 60 0.80 -13.52 -22.63
C ARG A 60 1.06 -12.41 -21.61
N SER A 61 0.26 -11.35 -21.65
CA SER A 61 0.47 -10.13 -20.85
C SER A 61 -0.82 -9.56 -20.24
N PRO A 62 -1.51 -10.29 -19.34
CA PRO A 62 -2.78 -9.85 -18.79
C PRO A 62 -2.64 -8.67 -17.82
N LEU A 63 -3.74 -7.97 -17.62
CA LEU A 63 -3.90 -6.97 -16.55
C LEU A 63 -4.39 -7.66 -15.27
N VAL A 64 -3.87 -7.23 -14.12
CA VAL A 64 -4.32 -7.66 -12.79
C VAL A 64 -4.67 -6.47 -11.90
N TRP A 65 -5.62 -6.65 -11.00
CA TRP A 65 -6.14 -5.60 -10.08
C TRP A 65 -6.36 -6.17 -8.67
N ASN A 66 -5.28 -6.68 -8.08
CA ASN A 66 -5.31 -7.33 -6.78
C ASN A 66 -5.69 -6.37 -5.65
N ASP A 67 -6.52 -6.84 -4.72
CA ASP A 67 -6.87 -6.18 -3.47
C ASP A 67 -5.92 -6.54 -2.32
N THR A 68 -5.20 -7.65 -2.44
CA THR A 68 -4.16 -8.11 -1.51
C THR A 68 -2.95 -8.66 -2.26
N THR A 69 -1.78 -8.70 -1.62
CA THR A 69 -0.57 -9.28 -2.23
C THR A 69 -0.82 -10.71 -2.69
N GLN A 70 -0.59 -10.96 -3.97
CA GLN A 70 -0.94 -12.21 -4.64
C GLN A 70 0.24 -12.76 -5.43
N TYR A 71 0.30 -14.09 -5.49
CA TYR A 71 1.19 -14.82 -6.37
C TYR A 71 0.41 -15.41 -7.55
N TYR A 72 0.95 -15.26 -8.76
CA TYR A 72 0.41 -15.85 -9.98
C TYR A 72 1.42 -16.82 -10.59
N ASP A 73 1.02 -18.07 -10.78
CA ASP A 73 1.77 -19.08 -11.51
C ASP A 73 1.37 -19.05 -12.98
N LEU A 74 2.37 -18.95 -13.86
CA LEU A 74 2.24 -19.05 -15.32
C LEU A 74 2.87 -20.35 -15.81
N ILE A 75 2.10 -21.11 -16.57
CA ILE A 75 2.60 -22.23 -17.36
C ILE A 75 2.66 -21.80 -18.83
N VAL A 76 3.85 -21.78 -19.41
CA VAL A 76 4.05 -21.57 -20.84
C VAL A 76 4.27 -22.92 -21.50
N THR A 77 3.42 -23.27 -22.48
CA THR A 77 3.55 -24.52 -23.25
C THR A 77 3.83 -24.17 -24.70
N ASP A 78 4.94 -24.63 -25.26
CA ASP A 78 5.22 -24.44 -26.68
C ASP A 78 4.54 -25.50 -27.56
N SER A 79 4.52 -25.26 -28.87
CA SER A 79 3.92 -26.19 -29.83
C SER A 79 4.62 -27.56 -29.94
N MET A 80 5.83 -27.71 -29.40
CA MET A 80 6.52 -28.99 -29.28
C MET A 80 6.14 -29.75 -27.99
N GLY A 81 5.31 -29.14 -27.14
CA GLY A 81 4.84 -29.69 -25.87
C GLY A 81 5.80 -29.46 -24.69
N CYS A 82 6.87 -28.69 -24.89
CA CYS A 82 7.77 -28.32 -23.81
C CYS A 82 7.14 -27.23 -22.93
N LYS A 83 7.39 -27.32 -21.61
CA LYS A 83 6.77 -26.42 -20.62
C LYS A 83 7.80 -25.72 -19.76
N VAL A 84 7.49 -24.49 -19.39
CA VAL A 84 8.19 -23.71 -18.36
C VAL A 84 7.17 -23.10 -17.41
N GLU A 85 7.51 -23.09 -16.13
CA GLU A 85 6.72 -22.49 -15.06
C GLU A 85 7.40 -21.21 -14.58
N ILE A 86 6.62 -20.13 -14.43
CA ILE A 86 7.08 -18.83 -13.93
C ILE A 86 6.12 -18.41 -12.83
N GLY A 87 6.64 -18.01 -11.67
CA GLY A 87 5.82 -17.40 -10.64
C GLY A 87 6.02 -15.89 -10.58
N TRP A 88 4.93 -15.14 -10.53
CA TRP A 88 4.88 -13.68 -10.52
C TRP A 88 4.28 -13.16 -9.22
N LEU A 89 5.04 -12.35 -8.48
CA LEU A 89 4.57 -11.76 -7.23
C LEU A 89 4.05 -10.33 -7.48
N VAL A 90 2.79 -10.08 -7.14
CA VAL A 90 2.18 -8.75 -7.18
C VAL A 90 1.95 -8.28 -5.76
N ASN A 91 2.73 -7.29 -5.33
CA ASN A 91 2.57 -6.67 -4.02
C ASN A 91 1.52 -5.58 -4.07
N VAL A 92 0.52 -5.66 -3.19
CA VAL A 92 -0.46 -4.58 -3.02
C VAL A 92 0.05 -3.65 -1.92
N LEU A 93 0.42 -2.44 -2.34
CA LEU A 93 0.77 -1.35 -1.46
C LEU A 93 -0.53 -0.72 -0.97
N THR A 94 -0.93 -1.07 0.24
CA THR A 94 -1.89 -0.26 0.97
C THR A 94 -1.13 0.97 1.45
N THR A 95 -1.42 2.10 0.82
CA THR A 95 -1.11 3.36 1.49
C THR A 95 -1.97 3.38 2.73
N SER A 96 -1.35 3.48 3.91
CA SER A 96 -2.06 3.99 5.09
C SER A 96 -2.35 5.46 4.80
N THR A 97 -3.31 5.72 3.92
CA THR A 97 -3.88 7.05 3.77
C THR A 97 -4.65 7.26 5.05
N TYR A 98 -4.10 8.10 5.93
CA TYR A 98 -4.95 8.93 6.79
C TYR A 98 -6.01 9.52 5.87
N ASP A 99 -7.21 8.97 5.95
CA ASP A 99 -8.37 9.49 5.25
C ASP A 99 -8.55 10.95 5.72
N PRO A 100 -8.53 11.95 4.83
CA PRO A 100 -8.70 13.34 5.22
C PRO A 100 -10.03 13.59 5.96
N ASP A 101 -11.02 12.68 5.85
CA ASP A 101 -12.26 12.73 6.65
C ASP A 101 -12.06 12.29 8.11
N GLN A 102 -10.90 11.70 8.43
CA GLN A 102 -10.49 11.29 9.78
C GLN A 102 -9.71 12.38 10.52
N ILE A 103 -9.23 13.42 9.86
CA ILE A 103 -8.61 14.57 10.54
C ILE A 103 -9.64 15.69 10.63
N ILE A 104 -9.96 16.11 11.85
CA ILE A 104 -10.84 17.26 12.09
C ILE A 104 -10.07 18.41 12.70
N ASP A 105 -10.50 19.62 12.41
CA ASP A 105 -10.05 20.81 13.14
C ASP A 105 -10.78 20.90 14.48
N ILE A 106 -10.04 21.19 15.55
CA ILE A 106 -10.62 21.56 16.84
C ILE A 106 -10.29 23.01 17.17
N ASN A 107 -11.23 23.68 17.82
CA ASN A 107 -11.08 25.07 18.20
C ASN A 107 -10.17 25.18 19.43
N VAL A 108 -9.08 25.93 19.30
CA VAL A 108 -8.14 26.26 20.39
C VAL A 108 -8.32 27.72 20.77
N ALA A 109 -9.03 27.97 21.87
CA ALA A 109 -9.32 29.32 22.36
C ALA A 109 -8.68 29.52 23.75
N SER A 110 -7.78 30.48 23.98
CA SER A 110 -7.21 31.45 23.02
C SER A 110 -5.89 30.93 22.45
N ASN A 111 -5.56 31.30 21.20
CA ASN A 111 -4.26 31.00 20.60
C ASN A 111 -3.83 32.18 19.71
N PRO A 112 -2.76 32.92 20.05
CA PRO A 112 -1.85 32.71 21.19
C PRO A 112 -2.48 32.94 22.58
N ASN A 113 -1.85 32.43 23.65
CA ASN A 113 -2.29 32.60 25.05
C ASN A 113 -1.13 32.77 26.05
N GLN A 114 -1.43 32.98 27.32
CA GLN A 114 -0.45 33.16 28.41
C GLN A 114 -0.24 31.89 29.28
N GLY A 115 -0.69 30.72 28.81
CA GLY A 115 -0.54 29.43 29.49
C GLY A 115 -1.88 28.73 29.74
N ASP A 116 -2.97 29.47 29.67
CA ASP A 116 -4.33 28.98 29.88
C ASP A 116 -5.11 29.04 28.57
N PHE A 117 -5.71 27.91 28.17
CA PHE A 117 -6.50 27.78 26.95
C PHE A 117 -7.46 26.60 27.01
N THR A 118 -8.36 26.54 26.05
CA THR A 118 -9.39 25.51 25.93
C THR A 118 -9.35 24.92 24.52
N LEU A 119 -9.43 23.61 24.43
CA LEU A 119 -9.69 22.91 23.18
C LEU A 119 -11.14 22.42 23.17
N SER A 120 -11.85 22.63 22.06
CA SER A 120 -13.27 22.28 21.92
C SER A 120 -13.59 21.74 20.53
N VAL A 121 -14.48 20.75 20.46
CA VAL A 121 -15.05 20.18 19.22
C VAL A 121 -16.50 20.63 19.05
N SER A 122 -16.95 20.83 17.81
CA SER A 122 -18.37 21.12 17.52
C SER A 122 -19.24 19.86 17.52
N GLU A 123 -18.65 18.71 17.22
CA GLU A 123 -19.31 17.40 17.19
C GLU A 123 -18.36 16.33 17.77
N GLY A 124 -18.90 15.44 18.60
CA GLY A 124 -18.14 14.36 19.24
C GLY A 124 -17.58 14.71 20.61
N ILE A 125 -16.71 13.84 21.14
CA ILE A 125 -16.04 14.01 22.44
C ILE A 125 -14.54 13.79 22.27
N ILE A 126 -13.75 14.58 22.98
CA ILE A 126 -12.30 14.40 23.05
C ILE A 126 -12.01 13.30 24.07
N SER A 127 -11.67 12.10 23.58
CA SER A 127 -11.42 10.93 24.43
C SER A 127 -10.01 10.93 25.03
N ASN A 128 -9.06 11.47 24.27
CA ASN A 128 -7.67 11.60 24.67
C ASN A 128 -7.05 12.85 24.05
N LEU A 129 -6.28 13.60 24.82
CA LEU A 129 -5.49 14.73 24.38
C LEU A 129 -4.05 14.54 24.84
N GLN A 130 -3.11 14.62 23.91
CA GLN A 130 -1.68 14.57 24.16
C GLN A 130 -1.07 15.91 23.80
N LEU A 131 -0.18 16.44 24.64
CA LEU A 131 0.55 17.67 24.38
C LEU A 131 2.04 17.38 24.29
N TYR A 132 2.69 17.95 23.29
CA TYR A 132 4.12 17.82 23.02
C TYR A 132 4.77 19.20 22.91
N ASP A 133 6.02 19.33 23.35
CA ASP A 133 6.81 20.53 23.06
C ASP A 133 7.39 20.49 21.64
N ILE A 134 8.10 21.56 21.24
CA ILE A 134 8.76 21.66 19.93
C ILE A 134 9.82 20.58 19.66
N SER A 135 10.33 19.91 20.69
CA SER A 135 11.30 18.82 20.55
C SER A 135 10.62 17.46 20.35
N GLY A 136 9.29 17.41 20.42
CA GLY A 136 8.51 16.17 20.38
C GLY A 136 8.42 15.46 21.73
N LYS A 137 8.84 16.09 22.83
CA LYS A 137 8.71 15.50 24.16
C LYS A 137 7.25 15.60 24.61
N LEU A 138 6.69 14.47 25.04
CA LEU A 138 5.35 14.41 25.64
C LEU A 138 5.35 15.18 26.98
N ILE A 139 4.52 16.21 27.05
CA ILE A 139 4.32 17.06 28.22
C ILE A 139 3.16 16.56 29.07
N SER A 140 2.04 16.20 28.45
CA SER A 140 0.85 15.75 29.18
C SER A 140 -0.03 14.82 28.34
N VAL A 141 -0.80 14.00 29.04
CA VAL A 141 -1.89 13.19 28.49
C VAL A 141 -3.14 13.40 29.34
N THR A 142 -4.20 13.93 28.75
CA THR A 142 -5.49 14.11 29.38
C THR A 142 -6.49 13.15 28.76
N LYS A 143 -7.08 12.25 29.56
CA LYS A 143 -8.24 11.46 29.15
C LYS A 143 -9.50 12.20 29.55
N SER A 144 -10.47 12.25 28.66
CA SER A 144 -11.72 12.96 28.89
C SER A 144 -12.87 12.23 28.19
N SER A 145 -14.10 12.63 28.50
CA SER A 145 -15.31 12.23 27.79
C SER A 145 -16.18 13.47 27.54
N SER A 146 -15.51 14.61 27.37
CA SER A 146 -16.08 15.94 27.19
C SER A 146 -15.78 16.42 25.77
N ASP A 147 -16.66 17.27 25.23
CA ASP A 147 -16.42 18.02 23.99
C ASP A 147 -15.41 19.17 24.19
N MET A 148 -15.05 19.47 25.44
CA MET A 148 -14.19 20.58 25.81
C MET A 148 -13.18 20.17 26.90
N ILE A 149 -11.92 20.58 26.74
CA ILE A 149 -10.83 20.40 27.72
C ILE A 149 -10.14 21.74 27.95
N ALA A 150 -10.05 22.17 29.22
CA ALA A 150 -9.23 23.30 29.64
C ALA A 150 -7.82 22.84 30.06
N ILE A 151 -6.82 23.61 29.66
CA ILE A 151 -5.41 23.46 30.04
C ILE A 151 -5.00 24.75 30.70
N GLU A 152 -4.30 24.64 31.84
CA GLU A 152 -3.88 25.78 32.65
C GLU A 152 -2.40 25.69 32.97
N GLY A 153 -1.75 26.85 33.12
CA GLY A 153 -0.40 26.98 33.66
C GLY A 153 0.71 26.50 32.74
N LEU A 154 0.49 26.39 31.42
CA LEU A 154 1.54 26.00 30.48
C LEU A 154 2.60 27.11 30.36
N ASP A 155 3.87 26.76 30.24
CA ASP A 155 4.95 27.73 30.08
C ASP A 155 5.04 28.30 28.66
N SER A 156 5.74 29.43 28.50
CA SER A 156 5.95 30.05 27.19
C SER A 156 6.65 29.08 26.24
N GLY A 157 6.11 28.91 25.04
CA GLY A 157 6.62 27.96 24.07
C GLY A 157 5.68 27.71 22.90
N THR A 158 6.13 26.89 21.96
CA THR A 158 5.27 26.28 20.95
C THR A 158 5.02 24.83 21.33
N TYR A 159 3.76 24.43 21.26
CA TYR A 159 3.31 23.08 21.57
C TYR A 159 2.53 22.50 20.40
N PHE A 160 2.55 21.19 20.30
CA PHE A 160 1.68 20.43 19.41
C PHE A 160 0.70 19.61 20.22
N TYR A 161 -0.54 19.51 19.76
CA TYR A 161 -1.50 18.59 20.32
C TYR A 161 -1.84 17.47 19.35
N ILE A 162 -2.16 16.32 19.91
CA ILE A 162 -2.85 15.21 19.22
C ILE A 162 -4.08 14.88 20.06
N ALA A 163 -5.26 14.95 19.47
CA ALA A 163 -6.53 14.70 20.13
C ALA A 163 -7.33 13.63 19.40
N ASN A 164 -7.85 12.64 20.14
CA ASN A 164 -8.74 11.61 19.63
C ASN A 164 -10.19 12.05 19.83
N VAL A 165 -10.96 12.14 18.74
CA VAL A 165 -12.36 12.59 18.75
C VAL A 165 -13.24 11.51 18.13
N GLY A 166 -13.81 10.64 18.96
CA GLY A 166 -14.41 9.39 18.48
C GLY A 166 -13.36 8.53 17.75
N ASP A 167 -13.66 8.15 16.50
CA ASP A 167 -12.73 7.43 15.63
C ASP A 167 -11.78 8.37 14.85
N LYS A 168 -11.99 9.69 14.96
CA LYS A 168 -11.22 10.73 14.26
C LYS A 168 -10.05 11.24 15.10
N LEU A 169 -9.13 11.91 14.45
CA LEU A 169 -7.95 12.55 15.03
C LEU A 169 -7.99 14.06 14.77
N SER A 170 -7.38 14.83 15.66
CA SER A 170 -7.09 16.24 15.43
C SER A 170 -5.67 16.54 15.86
N VAL A 171 -4.98 17.33 15.06
CA VAL A 171 -3.61 17.74 15.32
C VAL A 171 -3.46 19.22 15.07
N GLY A 172 -2.66 19.89 15.87
CA GLY A 172 -2.45 21.32 15.68
C GLY A 172 -1.38 21.91 16.58
N LYS A 173 -1.17 23.21 16.41
CA LYS A 173 -0.15 23.99 17.10
C LYS A 173 -0.79 24.97 18.09
N ILE A 174 -0.21 25.06 19.28
CA ILE A 174 -0.53 26.05 20.31
C ILE A 174 0.69 26.95 20.53
N LEU A 175 0.47 28.25 20.63
CA LEU A 175 1.52 29.23 20.93
C LEU A 175 1.23 29.89 22.29
N VAL A 176 2.15 29.72 23.23
CA VAL A 176 2.09 30.33 24.57
C VAL A 176 3.15 31.42 24.68
N ILE A 177 2.72 32.65 25.02
CA ILE A 177 3.55 33.84 25.17
C ILE A 177 3.09 34.57 26.45
N LYS A 178 3.84 34.38 27.54
CA LYS A 178 3.69 35.16 28.79
C LYS A 178 4.38 36.52 28.68
#